data_AF-A0AAE3LVP4-F1
#
_entry.id   AF-A0AAE3LVP4-F1
#
_cell.length_a   1.000
_cell.length_b   1.000
_cell.length_c   1.000
_cell.angle_alpha   90.00
_cell.angle_beta   90.00
_cell.angle_gamma   90.00
#
_symmetry.space_group_name_H-M   'P 1'
#
loop_
_entity.id
_entity.type
_entity.pdbx_description
1 polymer ?
#
loop_
_entity_poly.entity_id
_entity_poly.type
_entity_poly.pdbx_seq_one_letter_code
_entity_poly.pdbx_strand_id
1 'polypeptide(L)'
;MVRIWLALGIMLSAGTVHAELNSLFPRSTVAPEIATRASLFAPNPQMGFFAPLPEPALPTAPIGGTGDEPVDHLLSLIARAEAGAAGYDAVQHGARVKPSRLPTQMTLGEIYQWIADTPGQPHAIGRYQFIPSTLRRVAAERGFGPETLFTAGVQDALALVLLEDAGLSQFQVGELGRRSFMHNLARIWAGLPLPNGRSYYEGHAGNSATMTWAAFDGGMARIWGG
;
A
#
# COMPACT_ATOMS: atom_id res chain seq x y z
N MET A 1 3.42 -64.65 -5.21
CA MET A 1 3.65 -63.33 -5.82
C MET A 1 2.49 -63.04 -6.77
N VAL A 2 1.68 -62.06 -6.35
CA VAL A 2 0.63 -61.21 -6.97
C VAL A 2 -0.04 -61.62 -8.29
N ARG A 3 -1.39 -61.61 -8.26
CA ARG A 3 -2.35 -61.79 -9.37
C ARG A 3 -2.74 -60.43 -9.96
N ILE A 4 -2.81 -60.36 -11.29
CA ILE A 4 -3.18 -59.21 -12.13
C ILE A 4 -4.70 -59.24 -12.39
N TRP A 5 -5.38 -58.08 -12.35
CA TRP A 5 -6.65 -57.87 -13.05
C TRP A 5 -6.73 -56.47 -13.69
N LEU A 6 -6.89 -56.48 -15.03
CA LEU A 6 -7.52 -55.48 -15.91
C LEU A 6 -8.96 -55.18 -15.44
N ALA A 7 -9.75 -54.21 -15.90
CA ALA A 7 -9.70 -52.95 -16.68
C ALA A 7 -11.17 -52.63 -17.06
N LEU A 8 -11.44 -51.40 -17.56
CA LEU A 8 -12.67 -50.96 -18.29
C LEU A 8 -13.92 -50.74 -17.40
N GLY A 9 -14.67 -49.63 -17.42
CA GLY A 9 -14.91 -48.55 -18.40
C GLY A 9 -16.37 -48.61 -18.87
N ILE A 10 -17.15 -47.51 -18.80
CA ILE A 10 -18.23 -47.06 -19.72
C ILE A 10 -19.17 -45.99 -19.09
N MET A 11 -19.67 -45.13 -19.98
CA MET A 11 -20.38 -43.84 -19.94
C MET A 11 -21.94 -43.86 -19.80
N LEU A 12 -22.50 -42.64 -19.57
CA LEU A 12 -23.83 -42.06 -19.96
C LEU A 12 -25.11 -42.65 -19.27
N SER A 13 -26.23 -41.96 -19.01
CA SER A 13 -26.83 -40.65 -19.38
C SER A 13 -28.16 -40.39 -18.63
N ALA A 14 -28.54 -39.10 -18.47
CA ALA A 14 -29.88 -38.45 -18.43
C ALA A 14 -31.12 -39.03 -17.70
N GLY A 15 -31.87 -38.15 -17.03
CA GLY A 15 -33.33 -38.30 -16.79
C GLY A 15 -33.87 -37.55 -15.56
N THR A 16 -34.62 -36.46 -15.77
CA THR A 16 -35.38 -35.68 -14.75
C THR A 16 -36.77 -36.28 -14.51
N VAL A 17 -37.27 -36.28 -13.26
CA VAL A 17 -38.72 -36.34 -12.97
C VAL A 17 -39.07 -35.45 -11.77
N HIS A 18 -40.01 -34.53 -12.00
CA HIS A 18 -40.69 -33.66 -11.03
C HIS A 18 -41.69 -34.43 -10.16
N ALA A 19 -41.84 -34.04 -8.90
CA ALA A 19 -43.02 -34.34 -8.10
C ALA A 19 -43.57 -33.04 -7.51
N GLU A 20 -44.72 -32.60 -8.01
CA GLU A 20 -45.52 -31.53 -7.42
C GLU A 20 -46.46 -32.10 -6.34
N LEU A 21 -46.59 -31.41 -5.21
CA LEU A 21 -47.65 -31.67 -4.24
C LEU A 21 -48.43 -30.38 -3.97
N ASN A 22 -49.69 -30.40 -4.42
CA ASN A 22 -50.76 -29.44 -4.17
C ASN A 22 -50.97 -29.19 -2.65
N SER A 23 -51.08 -27.93 -2.26
CA SER A 23 -51.50 -27.52 -0.89
C SER A 23 -52.89 -26.87 -0.92
N LEU A 24 -53.68 -27.24 0.09
CA LEU A 24 -55.15 -27.18 0.17
C LEU A 24 -55.66 -26.11 1.17
N PHE A 25 -55.36 -24.83 0.98
CA PHE A 25 -56.01 -23.77 1.80
C PHE A 25 -56.40 -22.52 0.99
N PRO A 26 -57.65 -22.02 1.14
CA PRO A 26 -58.21 -20.93 0.33
C PRO A 26 -57.78 -19.53 0.80
N ARG A 27 -57.71 -18.60 -0.17
CA ARG A 27 -57.52 -17.15 0.03
C ARG A 27 -58.80 -16.49 0.54
N SER A 28 -58.66 -15.51 1.43
CA SER A 28 -59.70 -14.51 1.72
C SER A 28 -59.13 -13.09 1.72
N THR A 29 -59.96 -12.20 1.21
CA THR A 29 -59.75 -10.81 0.77
C THR A 29 -60.19 -9.77 1.82
N VAL A 30 -59.69 -8.52 1.65
CA VAL A 30 -60.23 -7.20 2.06
C VAL A 30 -59.49 -6.43 3.18
N ALA A 31 -59.19 -5.15 2.90
CA ALA A 31 -58.55 -4.11 3.73
C ALA A 31 -59.58 -3.19 4.46
N PRO A 32 -59.20 -2.43 5.52
CA PRO A 32 -59.29 -0.96 5.42
C PRO A 32 -58.25 -0.16 6.25
N GLU A 33 -58.49 1.16 6.31
CA GLU A 33 -57.63 2.34 6.35
C GLU A 33 -57.28 2.89 7.76
N ILE A 34 -56.15 3.63 7.81
CA ILE A 34 -55.70 4.64 8.81
C ILE A 34 -55.42 4.19 10.26
N ALA A 35 -54.13 4.02 10.59
CA ALA A 35 -53.52 4.59 11.80
C ALA A 35 -51.97 4.49 11.76
N THR A 36 -51.32 5.59 12.12
CA THR A 36 -50.01 5.65 12.79
C THR A 36 -48.75 5.68 11.92
N ARG A 37 -48.10 6.84 12.02
CA ARG A 37 -46.72 7.17 11.67
C ARG A 37 -45.73 6.08 12.14
N ALA A 38 -44.68 5.87 11.35
CA ALA A 38 -43.60 4.89 11.51
C ALA A 38 -43.94 3.45 11.09
N SER A 39 -44.34 3.28 9.82
CA SER A 39 -44.21 1.98 9.16
C SER A 39 -42.76 1.72 8.77
N LEU A 40 -42.18 0.64 9.31
CA LEU A 40 -40.88 0.07 8.92
C LEU A 40 -40.79 -0.36 7.44
N PHE A 41 -41.93 -0.38 6.75
CA PHE A 41 -42.10 -0.79 5.35
C PHE A 41 -42.44 0.38 4.41
N ALA A 42 -42.26 1.63 4.83
CA ALA A 42 -42.46 2.77 3.95
C ALA A 42 -41.44 2.73 2.78
N PRO A 43 -41.85 2.99 1.52
CA PRO A 43 -40.98 2.94 0.35
C PRO A 43 -40.14 4.22 0.24
N ASN A 44 -39.50 4.64 1.33
CA ASN A 44 -38.49 5.68 1.31
C ASN A 44 -37.11 5.01 1.21
N PRO A 45 -36.35 5.19 0.11
CA PRO A 45 -35.08 4.49 -0.13
C PRO A 45 -33.97 4.79 0.87
N GLN A 46 -34.18 5.70 1.83
CA GLN A 46 -33.18 6.13 2.81
C GLN A 46 -33.49 5.74 4.26
N MET A 47 -34.69 5.24 4.60
CA MET A 47 -35.08 4.96 6.00
C MET A 47 -35.98 3.72 6.20
N GLY A 48 -35.84 2.68 5.37
CA GLY A 48 -36.55 1.39 5.54
C GLY A 48 -35.63 0.25 5.97
N PHE A 49 -36.20 -0.88 6.45
CA PHE A 49 -35.42 -2.09 6.82
C PHE A 49 -34.60 -2.67 5.65
N PHE A 50 -35.01 -2.35 4.42
CA PHE A 50 -34.33 -2.71 3.17
C PHE A 50 -33.44 -1.58 2.61
N ALA A 51 -33.27 -0.47 3.34
CA ALA A 51 -32.27 0.52 2.96
C ALA A 51 -30.90 -0.18 3.00
N PRO A 52 -30.04 0.02 1.99
CA PRO A 52 -28.68 -0.48 2.05
C PRO A 52 -28.06 0.03 3.35
N LEU A 53 -27.52 -0.88 4.16
CA LEU A 53 -26.74 -0.51 5.32
C LEU A 53 -25.70 0.52 4.84
N PRO A 54 -25.50 1.65 5.55
CA PRO A 54 -24.37 2.51 5.25
C PRO A 54 -23.15 1.62 5.20
N GLU A 55 -22.45 1.61 4.06
CA GLU A 55 -21.23 0.83 3.92
C GLU A 55 -20.37 1.14 5.13
N PRO A 56 -19.90 0.11 5.88
CA PRO A 56 -18.88 0.35 6.87
C PRO A 56 -17.75 1.09 6.15
N ALA A 57 -17.47 2.33 6.55
CA ALA A 57 -16.23 2.99 6.15
C ALA A 57 -15.14 2.00 6.54
N LEU A 58 -14.55 1.35 5.52
CA LEU A 58 -13.61 0.27 5.75
C LEU A 58 -12.56 0.82 6.72
N PRO A 59 -12.36 0.22 7.90
CA PRO A 59 -11.16 0.51 8.65
C PRO A 59 -10.03 0.25 7.66
N THR A 60 -9.23 1.28 7.37
CA THR A 60 -8.04 1.14 6.54
C THR A 60 -7.25 0.03 7.19
N ALA A 61 -7.26 -1.16 6.57
CA ALA A 61 -6.51 -2.29 7.09
C ALA A 61 -5.07 -1.79 7.31
N PRO A 62 -4.39 -2.21 8.39
CA PRO A 62 -2.97 -1.89 8.50
C PRO A 62 -2.32 -2.43 7.24
N ILE A 63 -1.94 -1.53 6.33
CA ILE A 63 -1.26 -1.89 5.09
C ILE A 63 0.07 -2.49 5.58
N GLY A 64 0.13 -3.83 5.59
CA GLY A 64 1.34 -4.57 5.87
C GLY A 64 2.35 -4.27 4.78
N GLY A 65 3.58 -3.92 5.17
CA GLY A 65 4.60 -3.46 4.24
C GLY A 65 4.94 -4.45 3.13
N THR A 66 5.28 -3.90 1.96
CA THR A 66 5.72 -4.47 0.66
C THR A 66 5.32 -5.92 0.36
N GLY A 67 4.30 -6.08 -0.49
CA GLY A 67 3.85 -7.35 -1.09
C GLY A 67 4.73 -7.87 -2.23
N ASP A 68 4.11 -8.58 -3.19
CA ASP A 68 4.79 -9.30 -4.27
C ASP A 68 4.72 -8.59 -5.64
N GLU A 69 4.20 -7.37 -5.71
CA GLU A 69 4.11 -6.62 -6.97
C GLU A 69 5.47 -6.00 -7.35
N PRO A 70 5.72 -5.70 -8.64
CA PRO A 70 6.96 -5.05 -9.08
C PRO A 70 7.31 -3.78 -8.29
N VAL A 71 6.29 -2.99 -7.93
CA VAL A 71 6.47 -1.76 -7.15
C VAL A 71 6.94 -2.06 -5.72
N ASP A 72 6.44 -3.12 -5.09
CA ASP A 72 6.88 -3.54 -3.75
C ASP A 72 8.35 -3.99 -3.74
N HIS A 73 8.77 -4.67 -4.80
CA HIS A 73 10.17 -5.04 -4.99
C HIS A 73 11.07 -3.82 -5.24
N LEU A 74 10.57 -2.79 -5.93
CA LEU A 74 11.28 -1.52 -6.10
C LEU A 74 11.42 -0.77 -4.77
N LEU A 75 10.34 -0.65 -3.99
CA LEU A 75 10.39 -0.10 -2.63
C LEU A 75 11.40 -0.85 -1.76
N SER A 76 11.45 -2.17 -1.87
CA SER A 76 12.43 -3.02 -1.18
C SER A 76 13.86 -2.83 -1.69
N LEU A 77 14.06 -2.50 -2.97
CA LEU A 77 15.37 -2.12 -3.52
C LEU A 77 15.84 -0.77 -2.99
N ILE A 78 14.95 0.23 -2.94
CA ILE A 78 15.25 1.56 -2.38
C ILE A 78 15.58 1.46 -0.89
N ALA A 79 14.78 0.73 -0.12
CA ALA A 79 15.00 0.54 1.31
C ALA A 79 16.37 -0.06 1.66
N ARG A 80 16.90 -0.94 0.80
CA ARG A 80 18.24 -1.51 0.96
C ARG A 80 19.34 -0.46 0.84
N ALA A 81 19.15 0.58 0.03
CA ALA A 81 20.05 1.71 -0.04
C ALA A 81 19.89 2.66 1.16
N GLU A 82 18.65 2.91 1.59
CA GLU A 82 18.35 4.03 2.50
C GLU A 82 18.34 3.67 3.98
N ALA A 83 17.81 2.51 4.36
CA ALA A 83 17.45 2.22 5.76
C ALA A 83 18.18 1.00 6.36
N GLY A 84 18.81 0.17 5.52
CA GLY A 84 19.49 -1.04 5.98
C GLY A 84 18.58 -1.94 6.84
N ALA A 85 19.11 -2.45 7.94
CA ALA A 85 18.38 -3.37 8.83
C ALA A 85 17.28 -2.70 9.68
N ALA A 86 17.34 -1.38 9.86
CA ALA A 86 16.35 -0.66 10.67
C ALA A 86 15.00 -0.48 9.94
N GLY A 87 15.00 -0.56 8.61
CA GLY A 87 13.78 -0.55 7.80
C GLY A 87 12.84 0.60 8.13
N TYR A 88 11.57 0.29 8.40
CA TYR A 88 10.53 1.27 8.74
C TYR A 88 10.80 2.10 10.00
N ASP A 89 11.69 1.63 10.86
CA ASP A 89 12.08 2.34 12.10
C ASP A 89 13.43 3.05 11.98
N ALA A 90 13.97 3.17 10.77
CA ALA A 90 15.23 3.87 10.54
C ALA A 90 15.14 5.35 10.91
N VAL A 91 16.17 5.83 11.61
CA VAL A 91 16.37 7.25 11.93
C VAL A 91 17.81 7.59 11.58
N GLN A 92 18.01 8.65 10.81
CA GLN A 92 19.32 9.06 10.31
C GLN A 92 20.38 9.04 11.43
N HIS A 93 21.52 8.40 11.17
CA HIS A 93 22.53 8.09 12.20
C HIS A 93 23.13 9.31 12.90
N GLY A 94 23.33 10.41 12.18
CA GLY A 94 23.79 11.71 12.69
C GLY A 94 22.75 12.53 13.47
N ALA A 95 21.51 12.05 13.63
CA ALA A 95 20.55 12.66 14.54
C ALA A 95 21.04 12.52 16.00
N ARG A 96 21.44 13.64 16.61
CA ARG A 96 21.98 13.68 17.99
C ARG A 96 20.92 13.31 19.02
N VAL A 97 19.70 13.80 18.83
CA VAL A 97 18.54 13.47 19.67
C VAL A 97 17.59 12.60 18.87
N LYS A 98 17.49 11.32 19.22
CA LYS A 98 16.57 10.37 18.59
C LYS A 98 15.13 10.58 19.09
N PRO A 99 14.11 10.18 18.31
CA PRO A 99 12.74 10.19 18.79
C PRO A 99 12.60 9.25 20.01
N SER A 100 11.62 9.55 20.87
CA SER A 100 11.37 8.80 22.10
C SER A 100 10.75 7.41 21.87
N ARG A 101 10.19 7.18 20.67
CA ARG A 101 9.59 5.93 20.22
C ARG A 101 10.12 5.56 18.84
N LEU A 102 9.90 4.30 18.46
CA LEU A 102 10.18 3.85 17.10
C LEU A 102 9.28 4.62 16.10
N PRO A 103 9.79 4.99 14.91
CA PRO A 103 9.00 5.72 13.91
C PRO A 103 7.63 5.11 13.62
N THR A 104 7.51 3.78 13.52
CA THR A 104 6.23 3.11 13.26
C THR A 104 5.21 3.21 14.40
N GLN A 105 5.64 3.65 15.58
CA GLN A 105 4.82 3.85 16.78
C GLN A 105 4.52 5.33 17.06
N MET A 106 4.89 6.22 16.14
CA MET A 106 4.67 7.66 16.25
C MET A 106 3.63 8.13 15.26
N THR A 107 2.82 9.13 15.63
CA THR A 107 2.03 9.85 14.64
C THR A 107 2.90 10.84 13.85
N LEU A 108 2.42 11.28 12.69
CA LEU A 108 3.08 12.34 11.93
C LEU A 108 3.25 13.62 12.77
N GLY A 109 2.27 13.96 13.61
CA GLY A 109 2.35 15.09 14.52
C GLY A 109 3.47 14.94 15.56
N GLU A 110 3.63 13.75 16.14
CA GLU A 110 4.72 13.47 17.07
C GLU A 110 6.09 13.53 16.39
N ILE A 111 6.19 13.09 15.13
CA ILE A 111 7.41 13.22 14.32
C ILE A 111 7.71 14.70 14.06
N TYR A 112 6.71 15.50 13.68
CA TYR A 112 6.86 16.94 13.46
C TYR A 112 7.26 17.68 14.73
N GLN A 113 6.72 17.28 15.88
CA GLN A 113 7.10 17.84 17.18
C GLN A 113 8.56 17.51 17.50
N TRP A 114 8.99 16.26 17.32
CA TRP A 114 10.39 15.86 17.48
C TRP A 114 11.33 16.69 16.59
N ILE A 115 10.95 16.94 15.34
CA ILE A 115 11.71 17.79 14.42
C ILE A 115 11.83 19.23 14.95
N ALA A 116 10.72 19.80 15.42
CA ALA A 116 10.68 21.17 15.94
C ALA A 116 11.51 21.34 17.23
N ASP A 117 11.47 20.33 18.11
CA ASP A 117 12.18 20.35 19.40
C ASP A 117 13.69 20.12 19.26
N THR A 118 14.15 19.66 18.08
CA THR A 118 15.56 19.31 17.84
C THR A 118 16.13 20.04 16.62
N PRO A 119 16.16 21.39 16.61
CA PRO A 119 16.64 22.14 15.45
C PRO A 119 18.13 21.90 15.17
N GLY A 120 18.51 21.96 13.88
CA GLY A 120 19.93 21.91 13.47
C GLY A 120 20.58 20.52 13.52
N GLN A 121 19.79 19.45 13.54
CA GLN A 121 20.26 18.08 13.29
C GLN A 121 19.59 17.50 12.03
N PRO A 122 20.11 16.41 11.44
CA PRO A 122 19.41 15.70 10.36
C PRO A 122 18.19 14.93 10.92
N HIS A 123 17.09 14.94 10.18
CA HIS A 123 15.81 14.33 10.58
C HIS A 123 15.25 13.33 9.56
N ALA A 124 16.09 12.77 8.69
CA ALA A 124 15.62 11.72 7.80
C ALA A 124 15.11 10.51 8.62
N ILE A 125 13.91 10.05 8.30
CA ILE A 125 13.18 9.06 9.11
C ILE A 125 12.43 8.06 8.22
N GLY A 126 12.28 6.84 8.73
CA GLY A 126 11.57 5.75 8.09
C GLY A 126 12.37 4.99 7.04
N ARG A 127 11.74 3.96 6.47
CA ARG A 127 12.30 3.04 5.47
C ARG A 127 12.85 3.74 4.23
N TYR A 128 12.30 4.91 3.93
CA TYR A 128 12.60 5.71 2.74
C TYR A 128 13.30 7.03 3.08
N GLN A 129 13.79 7.19 4.31
CA GLN A 129 14.59 8.34 4.77
C GLN A 129 13.97 9.71 4.42
N PHE A 130 12.68 9.90 4.73
CA PHE A 130 11.98 11.15 4.43
C PHE A 130 12.57 12.33 5.23
N ILE A 131 13.01 13.37 4.53
CA ILE A 131 13.39 14.65 5.15
C ILE A 131 12.15 15.49 5.49
N PRO A 132 12.22 16.44 6.45
CA PRO A 132 11.05 17.14 6.98
C PRO A 132 10.15 17.83 5.94
N SER A 133 10.74 18.51 4.97
CA SER A 133 10.00 19.19 3.90
C SER A 133 9.26 18.21 3.00
N THR A 134 9.95 17.14 2.59
CA THR A 134 9.38 16.07 1.76
C THR A 134 8.24 15.37 2.50
N LEU A 135 8.46 14.95 3.76
CA LEU A 135 7.45 14.26 4.57
C LEU A 135 6.15 15.08 4.66
N ARG A 136 6.26 16.38 4.97
CA ARG A 136 5.09 17.27 5.02
C ARG A 136 4.36 17.35 3.69
N ARG A 137 5.08 17.47 2.57
CA ARG A 137 4.48 17.54 1.23
C ARG A 137 3.71 16.27 0.90
N VAL A 138 4.36 15.11 0.98
CA VAL A 138 3.73 13.85 0.57
C VAL A 138 2.60 13.44 1.51
N ALA A 139 2.68 13.78 2.80
CA ALA A 139 1.58 13.59 3.74
C ALA A 139 0.38 14.47 3.39
N ALA A 140 0.59 15.75 3.07
CA ALA A 140 -0.48 16.65 2.65
C ALA A 140 -1.15 16.16 1.36
N GLU A 141 -0.37 15.68 0.39
CA GLU A 141 -0.89 15.15 -0.88
C GLU A 141 -1.74 13.89 -0.69
N ARG A 142 -1.39 13.03 0.28
CA ARG A 142 -2.19 11.84 0.65
C ARG A 142 -3.33 12.14 1.63
N GLY A 143 -3.45 13.38 2.10
CA GLY A 143 -4.45 13.76 3.10
C GLY A 143 -4.18 13.22 4.51
N PHE A 144 -2.93 12.85 4.82
CA PHE A 144 -2.55 12.37 6.14
C PHE A 144 -2.28 13.53 7.09
N GLY A 145 -3.12 13.64 8.13
CA GLY A 145 -3.00 14.64 9.19
C GLY A 145 -2.04 14.24 10.33
N PRO A 146 -1.83 15.14 11.31
CA PRO A 146 -0.92 14.93 12.44
C PRO A 146 -1.30 13.73 13.34
N GLU A 147 -2.55 13.31 13.34
CA GLU A 147 -3.06 12.13 14.04
C GLU A 147 -2.74 10.79 13.34
N THR A 148 -2.31 10.84 12.07
CA THR A 148 -2.00 9.63 11.30
C THR A 148 -0.78 8.92 11.86
N LEU A 149 -0.92 7.63 12.21
CA LEU A 149 0.18 6.79 12.68
C LEU A 149 1.14 6.45 11.52
N PHE A 150 2.45 6.65 11.71
CA PHE A 150 3.49 6.48 10.70
C PHE A 150 3.90 5.00 10.47
N THR A 151 2.88 4.15 10.34
CA THR A 151 3.00 2.70 10.08
C THR A 151 3.78 2.39 8.80
N ALA A 152 4.19 1.13 8.65
CA ALA A 152 4.82 0.63 7.41
C ALA A 152 4.00 0.98 6.16
N GLY A 153 2.70 0.74 6.22
CA GLY A 153 1.74 1.08 5.20
C GLY A 153 1.66 2.55 4.82
N VAL A 154 1.66 3.43 5.83
CA VAL A 154 1.69 4.88 5.60
C VAL A 154 3.01 5.27 4.94
N GLN A 155 4.14 4.72 5.39
CA GLN A 155 5.44 4.99 4.75
C GLN A 155 5.46 4.55 3.29
N ASP A 156 4.94 3.36 2.97
CA ASP A 156 4.82 2.87 1.58
C ASP A 156 3.91 3.79 0.76
N ALA A 157 2.75 4.16 1.30
CA ALA A 157 1.82 5.06 0.64
C ALA A 157 2.42 6.45 0.35
N LEU A 158 3.31 6.96 1.20
CA LEU A 158 4.05 8.19 0.99
C LEU A 158 5.18 8.03 -0.03
N ALA A 159 5.87 6.88 -0.02
CA ALA A 159 6.93 6.58 -0.99
C ALA A 159 6.37 6.40 -2.41
N LEU A 160 5.15 5.88 -2.56
CA LEU A 160 4.46 5.80 -3.85
C LEU A 160 4.31 7.18 -4.51
N VAL A 161 4.02 8.23 -3.73
CA VAL A 161 3.98 9.61 -4.27
C VAL A 161 5.34 9.99 -4.87
N LEU A 162 6.44 9.67 -4.18
CA LEU A 162 7.78 9.93 -4.68
C LEU A 162 8.14 9.09 -5.90
N LEU A 163 7.63 7.87 -6.01
CA LEU A 163 7.82 7.06 -7.20
C LEU A 163 7.08 7.65 -8.41
N GLU A 164 5.87 8.18 -8.20
CA GLU A 164 5.15 8.91 -9.25
C GLU A 164 5.88 10.19 -9.64
N ASP A 165 6.41 10.97 -8.68
CA ASP A 165 7.27 12.13 -8.96
C ASP A 165 8.50 11.77 -9.80
N ALA A 166 9.03 10.54 -9.66
CA ALA A 166 10.13 10.04 -10.47
C ALA A 166 9.70 9.55 -11.87
N GLY A 167 8.40 9.41 -12.12
CA GLY A 167 7.83 8.96 -13.39
C GLY A 167 7.51 7.46 -13.43
N LEU A 168 7.11 6.84 -12.31
CA LEU A 168 6.75 5.42 -12.27
C LEU A 168 5.69 5.06 -13.31
N SER A 169 4.57 5.79 -13.37
CA SER A 169 3.52 5.53 -14.37
C SER A 169 4.04 5.60 -15.81
N GLN A 170 4.85 6.62 -16.13
CA GLN A 170 5.45 6.80 -17.47
C GLN A 170 6.42 5.65 -17.81
N PHE A 171 7.19 5.19 -16.82
CA PHE A 171 8.10 4.07 -16.99
C PHE A 171 7.33 2.76 -17.25
N GLN A 172 6.25 2.51 -16.52
CA GLN A 172 5.44 1.30 -16.66
C GLN A 172 4.76 1.18 -18.03
N VAL A 173 4.36 2.31 -18.64
CA VAL A 173 3.76 2.32 -19.99
C VAL A 173 4.80 2.47 -21.12
N GLY A 174 6.09 2.51 -20.80
CA GLY A 174 7.18 2.58 -21.78
C GLY A 174 7.47 3.98 -22.33
N GLU A 175 6.86 5.03 -21.79
CA GLU A 175 7.09 6.43 -22.17
C GLU A 175 8.37 7.00 -21.54
N LEU A 176 8.84 6.42 -20.42
CA LEU A 176 10.11 6.76 -19.78
C LEU A 176 11.06 5.57 -19.83
N GLY A 177 12.25 5.75 -20.39
CA GLY A 177 13.26 4.69 -20.43
C GLY A 177 13.82 4.35 -19.04
N ARG A 178 14.14 3.07 -18.81
CA ARG A 178 14.64 2.54 -17.51
C ARG A 178 15.79 3.35 -16.90
N ARG A 179 16.80 3.73 -17.69
CA ARG A 179 17.95 4.52 -17.19
C ARG A 179 17.55 5.94 -16.78
N SER A 180 16.60 6.55 -17.50
CA SER A 180 16.06 7.87 -17.15
C SER A 180 15.24 7.79 -15.87
N PHE A 181 14.40 6.76 -15.72
CA PHE A 181 13.67 6.51 -14.49
C PHE A 181 14.62 6.30 -13.29
N MET A 182 15.65 5.46 -13.45
CA MET A 182 16.70 5.28 -12.43
C MET A 182 17.42 6.58 -12.06
N HIS A 183 17.68 7.44 -13.04
CA HIS A 183 18.26 8.76 -12.78
C HIS A 183 17.32 9.63 -11.95
N ASN A 184 16.02 9.65 -12.25
CA ASN A 184 15.02 10.38 -11.48
C ASN A 184 14.92 9.85 -10.04
N LEU A 185 14.93 8.52 -9.85
CA LEU A 185 14.97 7.89 -8.53
C LEU A 185 16.21 8.34 -7.73
N ALA A 186 17.39 8.38 -8.35
CA ALA A 186 18.62 8.82 -7.69
C ALA A 186 18.63 10.31 -7.32
N ARG A 187 17.73 11.12 -7.90
CA ARG A 187 17.50 12.51 -7.47
C ARG A 187 16.58 12.61 -6.24
N ILE A 188 15.87 11.56 -5.87
CA ILE A 188 15.02 11.53 -4.68
C ILE A 188 15.75 10.87 -3.52
N TRP A 189 16.40 9.73 -3.76
CA TRP A 189 17.05 8.90 -2.75
C TRP A 189 18.56 8.93 -2.90
N ALA A 190 19.24 9.44 -1.88
CA ALA A 190 20.67 9.73 -1.94
C ALA A 190 21.55 8.46 -1.93
N GLY A 191 21.06 7.36 -1.38
CA GLY A 191 21.76 6.07 -1.39
C GLY A 191 21.78 5.40 -2.77
N LEU A 192 20.94 5.85 -3.72
CA LEU A 192 20.93 5.30 -5.07
C LEU A 192 22.08 5.90 -5.93
N PRO A 193 22.81 5.05 -6.69
CA PRO A 193 23.94 5.47 -7.50
C PRO A 193 23.50 6.01 -8.88
N LEU A 194 24.25 6.99 -9.38
CA LEU A 194 24.32 7.34 -10.79
C LEU A 194 25.20 6.34 -11.57
N PRO A 195 25.24 6.40 -12.93
CA PRO A 195 26.08 5.50 -13.73
C PRO A 195 27.58 5.53 -13.40
N ASN A 196 28.06 6.62 -12.80
CA ASN A 196 29.45 6.77 -12.34
C ASN A 196 29.69 6.17 -10.94
N GLY A 197 28.68 5.54 -10.33
CA GLY A 197 28.73 4.93 -9.01
C GLY A 197 28.56 5.89 -7.82
N ARG A 198 28.44 7.19 -8.06
CA ARG A 198 28.29 8.21 -7.02
C ARG A 198 26.83 8.52 -6.75
N SER A 199 26.53 9.06 -5.57
CA SER A 199 25.22 9.66 -5.30
C SER A 199 24.99 10.89 -6.18
N TYR A 200 23.74 11.20 -6.50
CA TYR A 200 23.40 12.53 -7.03
C TYR A 200 23.78 13.65 -6.05
N TYR A 201 23.71 13.36 -4.74
CA TYR A 201 24.01 14.29 -3.66
C TYR A 201 25.43 14.16 -3.11
N GLU A 202 26.36 13.56 -3.86
CA GLU A 202 27.71 13.30 -3.38
C GLU A 202 28.40 14.58 -2.88
N GLY A 203 28.94 14.53 -1.66
CA GLY A 203 29.63 15.67 -1.04
C GLY A 203 28.68 16.67 -0.36
N HIS A 204 27.37 16.49 -0.47
CA HIS A 204 26.38 17.28 0.26
C HIS A 204 25.95 16.55 1.52
N ALA A 205 26.12 17.16 2.69
CA ALA A 205 25.68 16.63 3.99
C ALA A 205 26.16 15.19 4.29
N GLY A 206 27.31 14.78 3.75
CA GLY A 206 27.85 13.42 3.93
C GLY A 206 27.13 12.33 3.14
N ASN A 207 26.30 12.68 2.15
CA ASN A 207 25.62 11.72 1.30
C ASN A 207 26.61 11.04 0.34
N SER A 208 26.46 9.72 0.21
CA SER A 208 27.15 8.86 -0.73
C SER A 208 26.23 7.71 -1.14
N ALA A 209 26.46 7.12 -2.31
CA ALA A 209 25.71 5.94 -2.73
C ALA A 209 26.06 4.74 -1.85
N THR A 210 25.04 4.01 -1.41
CA THR A 210 25.17 2.86 -0.51
C THR A 210 25.06 1.52 -1.25
N MET A 211 24.73 1.56 -2.55
CA MET A 211 24.77 0.42 -3.46
C MET A 211 25.48 0.77 -4.77
N THR A 212 25.95 -0.25 -5.50
CA THR A 212 26.64 -0.06 -6.78
C THR A 212 25.63 0.10 -7.93
N TRP A 213 26.06 0.77 -9.01
CA TRP A 213 25.24 0.88 -10.23
C TRP A 213 24.81 -0.49 -10.75
N ALA A 214 25.71 -1.48 -10.75
CA ALA A 214 25.40 -2.84 -11.20
C ALA A 214 24.31 -3.51 -10.34
N ALA A 215 24.33 -3.30 -9.02
CA ALA A 215 23.29 -3.82 -8.13
C ALA A 215 21.94 -3.13 -8.38
N PHE A 216 21.95 -1.81 -8.59
CA PHE A 216 20.74 -1.05 -8.88
C PHE A 216 20.14 -1.42 -10.25
N ASP A 217 20.95 -1.39 -11.32
CA ASP A 217 20.55 -1.73 -12.68
C ASP A 217 20.04 -3.17 -12.79
N GLY A 218 20.78 -4.13 -12.20
CA GLY A 218 20.37 -5.53 -12.14
C GLY A 218 19.15 -5.78 -11.26
N GLY A 219 18.95 -4.97 -10.22
CA GLY A 219 17.71 -4.94 -9.43
C GLY A 219 16.52 -4.55 -10.30
N MET A 220 16.60 -3.41 -10.99
CA MET A 220 15.57 -2.93 -11.90
C MET A 220 15.25 -3.93 -13.02
N ALA A 221 16.29 -4.54 -13.61
CA ALA A 221 16.13 -5.54 -14.65
C ALA A 221 15.44 -6.82 -14.16
N ARG A 222 15.65 -7.24 -12.90
CA ARG A 222 14.93 -8.41 -12.35
C ARG A 222 13.45 -8.12 -12.07
N ILE A 223 13.13 -6.87 -11.72
CA ILE A 223 11.75 -6.49 -11.39
C ILE A 223 10.88 -6.38 -12.65
N TRP A 224 11.42 -5.84 -13.75
CA TRP A 224 10.67 -5.55 -14.98
C TRP A 224 11.17 -6.25 -16.26
N GLY A 225 12.27 -7.00 -16.21
CA GLY A 225 12.89 -7.64 -17.39
C GLY A 225 12.42 -9.07 -17.64
N GLY A 226 11.18 -9.40 -17.26
CA GLY A 226 10.49 -10.63 -17.64
C GLY A 226 10.00 -10.59 -19.08
#